data_AF-A0A969ER65-F1
#
_entry.id   AF-A0A969ER65-F1
#
_cell.length_a   1.000
_cell.length_b   1.000
_cell.length_c   1.000
_cell.angle_alpha   90.00
_cell.angle_beta   90.00
_cell.angle_gamma   90.00
#
_symmetry.space_group_name_H-M   'P 1'
#
loop_
_entity.id
_entity.type
_entity.pdbx_description
1 polymer ?
#
loop_
_entity_poly.entity_id
_entity_poly.type
_entity_poly.pdbx_seq_one_letter_code
_entity_poly.pdbx_strand_id
1 'polypeptide(L)'
;MTMQTLRERSQAISHGASSVPMRTYQSCEIVACLEAPPDTTNDQLIFQAKALFEGPHSQPGQLDTYAVRADRIRECLDNLSKGAGAQPGSVLVFGNAWRDAETGVVSIGWVTTAISAQKAQAELNGHQNRRVEAVFAQMPVLEFSNTRPAIAEPERIRWPLGLDSIEARVNSGGHWQTVAFDRQWLTKKLTAAWDSRQQEKVSINMRLPVIHPDQAVAIHDLEGARNAIVTLLTANRYRNLVTRISDGETVETRRQPMMRGDDPAVWADKLLSQTRVWMRREIRSLILKRANK
;
A
#
# COMPACT_ATOMS: atom_id res chain seq x y z
N MET A 1 35.15 4.42 0.48
CA MET A 1 34.13 4.23 -0.58
C MET A 1 33.65 5.60 -1.05
N THR A 2 33.52 5.82 -2.35
CA THR A 2 32.98 7.08 -2.88
C THR A 2 31.52 6.90 -3.28
N MET A 3 30.70 7.94 -3.09
CA MET A 3 29.29 7.93 -3.51
C MET A 3 29.11 7.71 -5.02
N GLN A 4 30.12 8.06 -5.82
CA GLN A 4 30.07 7.93 -7.27
C GLN A 4 30.17 6.46 -7.71
N THR A 5 31.07 5.68 -7.11
CA THR A 5 31.24 4.26 -7.41
C THR A 5 29.95 3.46 -7.12
N LEU A 6 29.28 3.79 -6.01
CA LEU A 6 27.97 3.24 -5.65
C LEU A 6 26.91 3.49 -6.73
N ARG A 7 26.87 4.71 -7.26
CA ARG A 7 25.89 5.13 -8.28
C ARG A 7 26.09 4.39 -9.58
N GLU A 8 27.32 4.33 -10.08
CA GLU A 8 27.65 3.70 -11.35
C GLU A 8 27.28 2.21 -11.38
N ARG A 9 27.55 1.46 -10.30
CA ARG A 9 27.22 0.04 -10.22
C ARG A 9 25.73 -0.24 -9.98
N SER A 10 25.09 0.58 -9.15
CA SER A 10 23.63 0.53 -9.02
C SER A 10 22.95 0.73 -10.38
N GLN A 11 23.46 1.64 -11.20
CA GLN A 11 22.95 1.86 -12.54
C GLN A 11 23.10 0.62 -13.42
N ALA A 12 24.20 -0.13 -13.31
CA ALA A 12 24.38 -1.38 -14.04
C ALA A 12 23.38 -2.47 -13.60
N ILE A 13 23.18 -2.67 -12.30
CA ILE A 13 22.32 -3.73 -11.75
C ILE A 13 20.83 -3.42 -11.94
N SER A 14 20.45 -2.15 -11.81
CA SER A 14 19.08 -1.72 -12.07
C SER A 14 18.79 -1.50 -13.56
N HIS A 15 19.75 -1.79 -14.45
CA HIS A 15 19.65 -1.52 -15.89
C HIS A 15 19.26 -0.07 -16.22
N GLY A 16 19.77 0.88 -15.44
CA GLY A 16 19.47 2.31 -15.59
C GLY A 16 18.04 2.68 -15.22
N ALA A 17 17.35 1.84 -14.45
CA ALA A 17 15.97 2.10 -14.11
C ALA A 17 15.81 3.42 -13.34
N SER A 18 14.79 4.18 -13.74
CA SER A 18 14.55 5.53 -13.26
C SER A 18 13.27 5.61 -12.43
N SER A 19 12.92 6.80 -11.94
CA SER A 19 11.61 7.06 -11.33
C SER A 19 10.45 7.05 -12.31
N VAL A 20 10.72 6.98 -13.62
CA VAL A 20 9.71 6.87 -14.64
C VAL A 20 9.52 5.37 -14.92
N PRO A 21 8.37 4.77 -14.53
CA PRO A 21 8.09 3.40 -14.91
C PRO A 21 8.07 3.32 -16.44
N MET A 22 8.81 2.38 -17.04
CA MET A 22 8.56 2.07 -18.46
C MET A 22 7.10 1.59 -18.55
N ARG A 23 6.45 1.85 -19.69
CA ARG A 23 4.99 1.69 -19.88
C ARG A 23 4.40 0.32 -19.50
N THR A 24 5.23 -0.68 -19.25
CA THR A 24 4.88 -2.05 -18.89
C THR A 24 5.10 -2.44 -17.41
N TYR A 25 5.75 -1.60 -16.60
CA TYR A 25 6.08 -1.96 -15.21
C TYR A 25 5.12 -1.34 -14.20
N GLN A 26 4.49 -2.17 -13.38
CA GLN A 26 3.68 -1.73 -12.24
C GLN A 26 4.60 -1.39 -11.07
N SER A 27 4.73 -0.09 -10.76
CA SER A 27 5.41 0.36 -9.55
C SER A 27 4.58 -0.02 -8.33
N CYS A 28 5.19 -0.69 -7.35
CA CYS A 28 4.51 -1.08 -6.11
C CYS A 28 5.36 -0.81 -4.87
N GLU A 29 4.71 -0.83 -3.70
CA GLU A 29 5.40 -0.89 -2.41
C GLU A 29 5.53 -2.34 -1.97
N ILE A 30 6.73 -2.73 -1.54
CA ILE A 30 7.02 -4.09 -1.06
C ILE A 30 7.46 -3.99 0.39
N VAL A 31 6.87 -4.81 1.25
CA VAL A 31 7.27 -4.91 2.65
C VAL A 31 8.00 -6.23 2.84
N ALA A 32 9.24 -6.16 3.31
CA ALA A 32 10.12 -7.32 3.39
C ALA A 32 10.92 -7.33 4.70
N CYS A 33 11.17 -8.53 5.21
CA CYS A 33 12.06 -8.76 6.34
C CYS A 33 13.47 -8.97 5.81
N LEU A 34 14.40 -8.15 6.30
CA LEU A 34 15.79 -8.22 5.92
C LEU A 34 16.43 -9.50 6.48
N GLU A 35 17.06 -10.30 5.61
CA GLU A 35 17.69 -11.57 6.00
C GLU A 35 19.15 -11.40 6.38
N ALA A 36 19.83 -10.44 5.75
CA ALA A 36 21.25 -10.16 5.95
C ALA A 36 21.47 -8.65 5.99
N PRO A 37 22.56 -8.15 6.62
CA PRO A 37 22.91 -6.75 6.54
C PRO A 37 23.00 -6.31 5.07
N PRO A 38 22.61 -5.07 4.72
CA PRO A 38 22.71 -4.60 3.35
C PRO A 38 24.17 -4.68 2.90
N ASP A 39 24.40 -5.21 1.69
CA ASP A 39 25.74 -5.19 1.12
C ASP A 39 26.04 -3.77 0.66
N THR A 40 26.99 -3.15 1.36
CA THR A 40 27.63 -1.88 0.99
C THR A 40 29.12 -2.03 0.70
N THR A 41 29.63 -3.25 0.75
CA THR A 41 31.06 -3.60 0.64
C THR A 41 31.51 -3.79 -0.80
N ASN A 42 30.61 -4.20 -1.70
CA ASN A 42 30.89 -4.38 -3.12
C ASN A 42 30.54 -3.14 -3.98
N ASP A 43 30.57 -1.95 -3.37
CA ASP A 43 30.17 -0.68 -3.99
C ASP A 43 28.74 -0.72 -4.56
N GLN A 44 27.82 -1.36 -3.83
CA GLN A 44 26.40 -1.47 -4.16
C GLN A 44 25.56 -1.09 -2.94
N LEU A 45 24.25 -0.89 -3.10
CA LEU A 45 23.32 -0.90 -1.97
C LEU A 45 22.24 -1.91 -2.29
N ILE A 46 22.47 -3.13 -1.80
CA ILE A 46 21.63 -4.30 -2.06
C ILE A 46 21.08 -4.85 -0.76
N PHE A 47 19.82 -5.26 -0.82
CA PHE A 47 19.15 -5.97 0.26
C PHE A 47 18.79 -7.37 -0.21
N GLN A 48 19.06 -8.34 0.67
CA GLN A 48 18.47 -9.68 0.60
C GLN A 48 17.34 -9.72 1.62
N ALA A 49 16.10 -9.79 1.16
CA ALA A 49 14.95 -9.71 2.05
C ALA A 49 13.82 -10.65 1.60
N LYS A 50 13.11 -11.21 2.56
CA LYS A 50 11.92 -12.01 2.30
C LYS A 50 10.68 -11.13 2.30
N ALA A 51 9.93 -11.14 1.21
CA ALA A 51 8.66 -10.43 1.16
C ALA A 51 7.73 -10.96 2.26
N LEU A 52 7.11 -10.07 3.03
CA LEU A 52 6.17 -10.46 4.09
C LEU A 52 4.76 -10.65 3.55
N PHE A 53 4.47 -10.04 2.40
CA PHE A 53 3.15 -10.06 1.79
C PHE A 53 3.21 -10.34 0.30
N GLU A 54 2.11 -10.88 -0.20
CA GLU A 54 1.84 -11.02 -1.61
C GLU A 54 1.66 -9.64 -2.24
N GLY A 55 2.45 -9.38 -3.28
CA GLY A 55 2.40 -8.20 -4.14
C GLY A 55 2.47 -8.61 -5.61
N PRO A 56 2.33 -7.66 -6.55
CA PRO A 56 2.27 -7.94 -8.00
C PRO A 56 3.45 -8.75 -8.53
N HIS A 57 4.59 -8.70 -7.83
CA HIS A 57 5.84 -9.32 -8.25
C HIS A 57 6.52 -10.13 -7.14
N SER A 58 5.89 -10.37 -5.99
CA SER A 58 6.52 -11.06 -4.86
C SER A 58 5.51 -11.89 -4.07
N GLN A 59 5.92 -13.09 -3.64
CA GLN A 59 5.11 -13.95 -2.78
C GLN A 59 5.58 -13.87 -1.32
N PRO A 60 4.71 -14.06 -0.32
CA PRO A 60 5.12 -14.14 1.08
C PRO A 60 6.20 -15.21 1.27
N GLY A 61 7.26 -14.86 2.00
CA GLY A 61 8.41 -15.73 2.24
C GLY A 61 9.40 -15.81 1.07
N GLN A 62 9.07 -15.28 -0.11
CA GLN A 62 9.98 -15.25 -1.26
C GLN A 62 11.19 -14.37 -0.93
N LEU A 63 12.37 -14.97 -1.01
CA LEU A 63 13.64 -14.24 -0.91
C LEU A 63 13.92 -13.56 -2.23
N ASP A 64 14.09 -12.23 -2.19
CA ASP A 64 14.40 -11.43 -3.36
C ASP A 64 15.63 -10.54 -3.12
N THR A 65 16.28 -10.21 -4.24
CA THR A 65 17.35 -9.22 -4.29
C THR A 65 16.75 -7.85 -4.63
N TYR A 66 16.93 -6.88 -3.75
CA TYR A 66 16.50 -5.50 -3.96
C TYR A 66 17.70 -4.59 -4.15
N ALA A 67 17.74 -3.85 -5.26
CA ALA A 67 18.83 -2.94 -5.58
C ALA A 67 18.34 -1.48 -5.61
N VAL A 68 18.94 -0.61 -4.80
CA VAL A 68 18.58 0.82 -4.80
C VAL A 68 19.05 1.46 -6.10
N ARG A 69 18.20 2.28 -6.74
CA ARG A 69 18.58 3.09 -7.90
C ARG A 69 19.70 4.08 -7.60
N ALA A 70 20.51 4.37 -8.61
CA ALA A 70 21.69 5.22 -8.48
C ALA A 70 21.36 6.62 -7.95
N ASP A 71 20.28 7.22 -8.43
CA ASP A 71 19.83 8.56 -8.02
C ASP A 71 19.41 8.61 -6.53
N ARG A 72 19.09 7.46 -5.91
CA ARG A 72 18.49 7.36 -4.57
C ARG A 72 19.39 6.79 -3.49
N ILE A 73 20.60 6.34 -3.83
CA ILE A 73 21.50 5.67 -2.86
C ILE A 73 21.71 6.51 -1.60
N ARG A 74 22.02 7.80 -1.76
CA ARG A 74 22.28 8.70 -0.62
C ARG A 74 21.08 8.78 0.32
N GLU A 75 19.90 9.05 -0.25
CA GLU A 75 18.65 9.19 0.50
C GLU A 75 18.30 7.88 1.23
N CYS A 76 18.47 6.74 0.55
CA CYS A 76 18.22 5.44 1.14
C CYS A 76 19.19 5.10 2.28
N LEU A 77 20.48 5.41 2.16
CA LEU A 77 21.46 5.25 3.24
C LEU A 77 21.11 6.11 4.47
N ASP A 78 20.75 7.38 4.23
CA ASP A 78 20.36 8.30 5.29
C ASP A 78 19.11 7.79 6.04
N ASN A 79 18.10 7.31 5.30
CA ASN A 79 16.89 6.73 5.88
C ASN A 79 17.17 5.46 6.68
N LEU A 80 18.01 4.58 6.15
CA LEU A 80 18.38 3.34 6.82
C LEU A 80 19.09 3.62 8.14
N SER A 81 19.98 4.61 8.15
CA SER A 81 20.73 5.06 9.32
C SER A 81 19.81 5.68 10.38
N LYS A 82 18.94 6.62 10.00
CA LYS A 82 17.93 7.22 10.90
C LYS A 82 16.98 6.16 11.48
N GLY A 83 16.58 5.21 10.64
CA GLY A 83 15.69 4.12 10.98
C GLY A 83 16.32 3.06 11.89
N ALA A 84 17.65 2.94 11.89
CA ALA A 84 18.39 1.78 12.39
C ALA A 84 17.91 0.46 11.73
N GLY A 85 17.69 0.50 10.41
CA GLY A 85 17.07 -0.59 9.64
C GLY A 85 18.04 -1.59 9.01
N ALA A 86 19.34 -1.42 9.21
CA ALA A 86 20.37 -2.24 8.54
C ALA A 86 20.58 -3.64 9.17
N GLN A 87 19.93 -3.94 10.29
CA GLN A 87 20.13 -5.21 10.98
C GLN A 87 19.20 -6.30 10.44
N PRO A 88 19.67 -7.55 10.29
CA PRO A 88 18.82 -8.70 10.00
C PRO A 88 17.62 -8.78 10.95
N GLY A 89 16.47 -9.21 10.43
CA GLY A 89 15.20 -9.19 11.14
C GLY A 89 14.48 -7.84 11.12
N SER A 90 15.11 -6.77 10.61
CA SER A 90 14.43 -5.49 10.42
C SER A 90 13.41 -5.61 9.30
N VAL A 91 12.25 -4.98 9.48
CA VAL A 91 11.20 -4.92 8.45
C VAL A 91 11.29 -3.59 7.72
N LEU A 92 11.51 -3.67 6.41
CA LEU A 92 11.68 -2.56 5.50
C LEU A 92 10.49 -2.45 4.54
N VAL A 93 10.12 -1.20 4.23
CA VAL A 93 9.17 -0.88 3.16
C VAL A 93 9.97 -0.27 2.01
N PHE A 94 9.94 -0.95 0.87
CA PHE A 94 10.54 -0.52 -0.37
C PHE A 94 9.50 0.17 -1.24
N GLY A 95 9.73 1.44 -1.54
CA GLY A 95 8.84 2.24 -2.37
C GLY A 95 9.39 2.40 -3.78
N ASN A 96 8.49 2.62 -4.73
CA ASN A 96 8.82 2.64 -6.16
C ASN A 96 9.65 1.40 -6.53
N ALA A 97 9.06 0.22 -6.35
CA ALA A 97 9.71 -1.04 -6.67
C ALA A 97 9.20 -1.58 -8.01
N TRP A 98 10.10 -2.06 -8.86
CA TRP A 98 9.77 -2.84 -10.05
C TRP A 98 10.75 -4.00 -10.19
N ARG A 99 10.24 -5.14 -10.67
CA ARG A 99 11.07 -6.31 -10.94
C ARG A 99 11.52 -6.28 -12.39
N ASP A 100 12.82 -6.38 -12.58
CA ASP A 100 13.41 -6.62 -13.89
C ASP A 100 13.10 -8.05 -14.35
N ALA A 101 12.57 -8.20 -15.56
CA ALA A 101 12.09 -9.48 -16.05
C ALA A 101 13.23 -10.42 -16.46
N GLU A 102 14.40 -9.89 -16.81
CA GLU A 102 15.55 -10.68 -17.27
C GLU A 102 16.38 -11.22 -16.11
N THR A 103 16.67 -10.36 -15.14
CA THR A 103 17.54 -10.66 -13.98
C THR A 103 16.76 -11.06 -12.73
N GLY A 104 15.47 -10.75 -12.67
CA GLY A 104 14.64 -10.94 -11.48
C GLY A 104 14.96 -9.96 -10.34
N VAL A 105 15.91 -9.04 -10.50
CA VAL A 105 16.26 -8.03 -9.48
C VAL A 105 15.12 -7.04 -9.32
N VAL A 106 14.79 -6.71 -8.07
CA VAL A 106 13.81 -5.68 -7.76
C VAL A 106 14.53 -4.35 -7.57
N SER A 107 14.42 -3.44 -8.52
CA SER A 107 14.98 -2.11 -8.33
C SER A 107 14.02 -1.26 -7.49
N ILE A 108 14.60 -0.50 -6.54
CA ILE A 108 13.83 0.26 -5.56
C ILE A 108 14.25 1.73 -5.56
N GLY A 109 13.26 2.60 -5.45
CA GLY A 109 13.46 4.05 -5.41
C GLY A 109 13.50 4.65 -4.01
N TRP A 110 13.05 3.90 -3.00
CA TRP A 110 12.95 4.40 -1.63
C TRP A 110 13.00 3.25 -0.62
N VAL A 111 13.55 3.51 0.57
CA VAL A 111 13.52 2.58 1.71
C VAL A 111 13.05 3.29 2.97
N THR A 112 12.18 2.63 3.73
CA THR A 112 11.73 3.08 5.06
C THR A 112 11.80 1.92 6.05
N THR A 113 12.31 2.16 7.25
CA THR A 113 12.33 1.17 8.33
C THR A 113 11.01 1.19 9.11
N ALA A 114 10.19 0.15 8.95
CA ALA A 114 8.95 -0.02 9.72
C ALA A 114 9.24 -0.57 11.13
N ILE A 115 10.05 -1.63 11.19
CA ILE A 115 10.57 -2.22 12.43
C ILE A 115 12.08 -2.33 12.31
N SER A 116 12.80 -1.79 13.29
CA SER A 116 14.24 -1.99 13.43
C SER A 116 14.45 -3.14 14.40
N ALA A 117 15.16 -4.19 13.98
CA ALA A 117 15.51 -5.30 14.86
C ALA A 117 16.33 -4.83 16.07
N GLN A 118 17.28 -3.91 15.84
CA GLN A 118 18.09 -3.30 16.90
C GLN A 118 17.23 -2.57 17.94
N LYS A 119 16.32 -1.69 17.49
CA LYS A 119 15.45 -0.94 18.41
C LYS A 119 14.42 -1.84 19.09
N ALA A 120 13.96 -2.90 18.42
CA ALA A 120 13.06 -3.88 19.02
C ALA A 120 13.77 -4.66 20.14
N GLN A 121 14.98 -5.17 19.89
CA GLN A 121 15.76 -5.87 20.90
C GLN A 121 16.11 -4.97 22.10
N ALA A 122 16.37 -3.69 21.86
CA ALA A 122 16.65 -2.71 22.90
C ALA A 122 15.39 -2.10 23.54
N GLU A 123 14.18 -2.55 23.16
CA GLU A 123 12.89 -2.03 23.64
C GLU A 123 12.67 -0.52 23.45
N LEU A 124 13.34 0.09 22.47
CA LEU A 124 13.33 1.52 22.21
C LEU A 124 12.17 1.93 21.32
N ASN A 125 11.55 3.08 21.64
CA ASN A 125 10.51 3.74 20.82
C ASN A 125 9.36 2.79 20.39
N GLY A 126 9.06 1.79 21.22
CA GLY A 126 7.98 0.82 21.03
C GLY A 126 8.18 -0.16 19.87
N HIS A 127 9.38 -0.28 19.29
CA HIS A 127 9.62 -1.17 18.14
C HIS A 127 9.39 -2.66 18.43
N GLN A 128 9.56 -3.10 19.68
CA GLN A 128 9.28 -4.46 20.16
C GLN A 128 7.80 -4.83 20.09
N ASN A 129 6.92 -3.83 20.18
CA ASN A 129 5.47 -4.00 20.16
C ASN A 129 4.87 -3.72 18.78
N ARG A 130 5.69 -3.25 17.83
CA ARG A 130 5.23 -3.04 16.46
C ARG A 130 5.03 -4.40 15.82
N ARG A 131 3.88 -4.58 15.20
CA ARG A 131 3.63 -5.67 14.28
C ARG A 131 3.44 -5.07 12.91
N VAL A 132 4.26 -5.47 11.94
CA VAL A 132 3.98 -5.19 10.54
C VAL A 132 2.99 -6.23 10.06
N GLU A 133 1.90 -6.43 10.77
CA GLU A 133 0.75 -7.13 10.24
C GLU A 133 -0.06 -6.06 9.48
N ALA A 134 0.56 -5.70 8.35
CA ALA A 134 0.04 -4.97 7.20
C ALA A 134 -0.21 -3.45 7.35
N VAL A 135 0.84 -2.66 7.14
CA VAL A 135 0.69 -1.29 6.63
C VAL A 135 0.07 -1.40 5.23
N PHE A 136 -1.21 -1.05 5.05
CA PHE A 136 -1.80 -0.97 3.71
C PHE A 136 -1.53 0.39 3.15
N ALA A 137 -0.50 0.52 2.34
CA ALA A 137 -0.52 1.56 1.33
C ALA A 137 -1.54 1.14 0.27
N GLN A 138 -2.66 1.85 0.21
CA GLN A 138 -3.53 1.77 -0.96
C GLN A 138 -2.79 2.38 -2.16
N MET A 139 -3.16 1.95 -3.37
CA MET A 139 -2.75 2.61 -4.61
C MET A 139 -2.80 4.14 -4.44
N PRO A 140 -1.76 4.89 -4.83
CA PRO A 140 -1.78 6.34 -4.73
C PRO A 140 -3.06 6.90 -5.35
N VAL A 141 -3.73 7.78 -4.61
CA VAL A 141 -4.98 8.40 -5.01
C VAL A 141 -4.67 9.84 -5.39
N LEU A 142 -4.98 10.19 -6.63
CA LEU A 142 -5.09 11.56 -7.05
C LEU A 142 -6.40 12.14 -6.51
N GLU A 143 -6.31 13.23 -5.76
CA GLU A 143 -7.44 13.86 -5.09
C GLU A 143 -7.47 15.36 -5.37
N PHE A 144 -8.56 15.84 -5.96
CA PHE A 144 -8.77 17.25 -6.28
C PHE A 144 -10.26 17.60 -6.37
N SER A 145 -10.57 18.89 -6.24
CA SER A 145 -11.93 19.41 -6.44
C SER A 145 -12.26 19.44 -7.94
N ASN A 146 -13.45 18.96 -8.31
CA ASN A 146 -13.98 19.18 -9.64
C ASN A 146 -14.44 20.64 -9.73
N THR A 147 -13.67 21.47 -10.43
CA THR A 147 -13.93 22.93 -10.51
C THR A 147 -15.17 23.26 -11.33
N ARG A 148 -15.61 22.34 -12.19
CA ARG A 148 -16.77 22.50 -13.08
C ARG A 148 -17.56 21.19 -13.13
N PRO A 149 -18.26 20.82 -12.04
CA PRO A 149 -19.05 19.61 -12.00
C PRO A 149 -20.27 19.75 -12.90
N ALA A 150 -20.44 18.82 -13.85
CA ALA A 150 -21.68 18.67 -14.59
C ALA A 150 -22.71 17.90 -13.75
N ILE A 151 -23.97 17.85 -14.22
CA ILE A 151 -24.99 17.00 -13.62
C ILE A 151 -24.49 15.55 -13.60
N ALA A 152 -24.73 14.84 -12.50
CA ALA A 152 -24.27 13.47 -12.28
C ALA A 152 -22.73 13.31 -12.30
N GLU A 153 -21.99 14.33 -11.87
CA GLU A 153 -20.55 14.22 -11.60
C GLU A 153 -20.25 14.43 -10.11
N PRO A 154 -19.15 13.87 -9.60
CA PRO A 154 -18.72 14.14 -8.24
C PRO A 154 -18.11 15.55 -8.13
N GLU A 155 -18.41 16.23 -7.02
CA GLU A 155 -17.78 17.51 -6.66
C GLU A 155 -16.30 17.34 -6.29
N ARG A 156 -15.93 16.16 -5.78
CA ARG A 156 -14.57 15.83 -5.40
C ARG A 156 -14.14 14.53 -6.07
N ILE A 157 -13.05 14.61 -6.82
CA ILE A 157 -12.52 13.47 -7.55
C ILE A 157 -11.46 12.80 -6.68
N ARG A 158 -11.61 11.49 -6.49
CA ARG A 158 -10.65 10.60 -5.83
C ARG A 158 -10.37 9.44 -6.77
N TRP A 159 -9.23 9.50 -7.43
CA TRP A 159 -8.87 8.54 -8.47
C TRP A 159 -7.65 7.70 -8.05
N PRO A 160 -7.82 6.40 -7.75
CA PRO A 160 -6.69 5.49 -7.58
C PRO A 160 -5.92 5.38 -8.90
N LEU A 161 -4.63 5.73 -8.89
CA LEU A 161 -3.85 5.91 -10.11
C LEU A 161 -3.68 4.64 -10.95
N GLY A 162 -3.90 3.45 -10.39
CA GLY A 162 -3.84 2.18 -11.10
C GLY A 162 -5.12 1.74 -11.80
N LEU A 163 -6.21 2.51 -11.71
CA LEU A 163 -7.49 2.15 -12.33
C LEU A 163 -7.74 2.94 -13.61
N ASP A 164 -8.21 2.26 -14.66
CA ASP A 164 -8.59 2.87 -15.93
C ASP A 164 -10.02 3.43 -15.94
N SER A 165 -10.84 2.95 -15.02
CA SER A 165 -12.15 3.51 -14.72
C SER A 165 -12.45 3.44 -13.23
N ILE A 166 -13.33 4.32 -12.77
CA ILE A 166 -13.91 4.26 -11.43
C ILE A 166 -15.42 4.33 -11.53
N GLU A 167 -16.09 3.74 -10.54
CA GLU A 167 -17.51 3.98 -10.30
C GLU A 167 -17.65 4.94 -9.12
N ALA A 168 -18.49 5.96 -9.27
CA ALA A 168 -18.83 6.86 -8.19
C ALA A 168 -20.35 6.99 -8.04
N ARG A 169 -20.82 7.05 -6.80
CA ARG A 169 -22.20 7.47 -6.52
C ARG A 169 -22.29 8.98 -6.62
N VAL A 170 -23.17 9.43 -7.50
CA VAL A 170 -23.39 10.85 -7.80
C VAL A 170 -24.88 11.16 -7.65
N ASN A 171 -25.17 12.38 -7.21
CA ASN A 171 -26.54 12.87 -7.15
C ASN A 171 -26.92 13.43 -8.52
N SER A 172 -27.98 12.91 -9.10
CA SER A 172 -28.57 13.40 -10.33
C SER A 172 -30.04 13.69 -10.07
N GLY A 173 -30.40 14.97 -10.01
CA GLY A 173 -31.80 15.38 -9.83
C GLY A 173 -32.46 14.88 -8.55
N GLY A 174 -31.72 14.76 -7.45
CA GLY A 174 -32.23 14.28 -6.16
C GLY A 174 -32.13 12.77 -5.95
N HIS A 175 -31.71 12.02 -6.97
CA HIS A 175 -31.50 10.58 -6.89
C HIS A 175 -30.02 10.22 -6.95
N TRP A 176 -29.59 9.34 -6.06
CA TRP A 176 -28.24 8.80 -6.07
C TRP A 176 -28.14 7.64 -7.04
N GLN A 177 -27.25 7.72 -8.02
CA GLN A 177 -26.96 6.64 -8.96
C GLN A 177 -25.47 6.37 -9.04
N THR A 178 -25.09 5.16 -9.43
CA THR A 178 -23.69 4.79 -9.68
C THR A 178 -23.38 5.08 -11.14
N VAL A 179 -22.34 5.86 -11.39
CA VAL A 179 -21.89 6.22 -12.74
C VAL A 179 -20.42 5.85 -12.87
N ALA A 180 -20.06 5.26 -14.01
CA ALA A 180 -18.68 4.92 -14.35
C ALA A 180 -18.00 6.09 -15.09
N PHE A 181 -16.76 6.36 -14.73
CA PHE A 181 -15.92 7.40 -15.32
C PHE A 181 -14.60 6.78 -15.77
N ASP A 182 -14.04 7.24 -16.88
CA ASP A 182 -12.81 6.72 -17.48
C ASP A 182 -11.62 7.70 -17.39
N ARG A 183 -10.45 7.26 -17.84
CA ARG A 183 -9.23 8.09 -17.92
C ARG A 183 -9.40 9.34 -18.76
N GLN A 184 -10.19 9.30 -19.84
CA GLN A 184 -10.35 10.45 -20.72
C GLN A 184 -11.13 11.55 -20.01
N TRP A 185 -12.18 11.17 -19.28
CA TRP A 185 -12.92 12.06 -18.40
C TRP A 185 -12.02 12.62 -17.28
N LEU A 186 -11.25 11.76 -16.59
CA LEU A 186 -10.31 12.19 -15.55
C LEU A 186 -9.34 13.26 -16.08
N THR A 187 -8.75 13.01 -17.25
CA THR A 187 -7.77 13.91 -17.86
C THR A 187 -8.38 15.28 -18.12
N LYS A 188 -9.59 15.33 -18.70
CA LYS A 188 -10.32 16.59 -18.94
C LYS A 188 -10.55 17.36 -17.63
N LYS A 189 -10.97 16.67 -16.56
CA LYS A 189 -11.24 17.30 -15.25
C LYS A 189 -9.97 17.76 -14.55
N LEU A 190 -8.89 16.98 -14.64
CA LEU A 190 -7.61 17.34 -14.07
C LEU A 190 -7.01 18.56 -14.78
N THR A 191 -7.08 18.63 -16.11
CA THR A 191 -6.64 19.82 -16.87
C THR A 191 -7.43 21.06 -16.45
N ALA A 192 -8.76 20.96 -16.37
CA ALA A 192 -9.59 22.08 -15.91
C ALA A 192 -9.24 22.52 -14.48
N ALA A 193 -9.01 21.58 -13.57
CA ALA A 193 -8.59 21.88 -12.20
C ALA A 193 -7.18 22.51 -12.16
N TRP A 194 -6.27 22.06 -13.01
CA TRP A 194 -4.92 22.60 -13.13
C TRP A 194 -4.96 24.04 -13.60
N ASP A 195 -5.74 24.35 -14.62
CA ASP A 195 -5.84 25.70 -15.18
C ASP A 195 -6.49 26.68 -14.18
N SER A 196 -7.52 26.24 -13.44
CA SER A 196 -8.19 27.04 -12.41
C SER A 196 -7.37 27.22 -11.12
N ARG A 197 -6.28 26.46 -10.89
CA ARG A 197 -5.66 26.35 -9.55
C ARG A 197 -5.14 27.66 -8.97
N GLN A 198 -4.68 28.58 -9.82
CA GLN A 198 -4.16 29.87 -9.36
C GLN A 198 -5.27 30.86 -8.98
N GLN A 199 -6.46 30.71 -9.57
CA GLN A 199 -7.57 31.64 -9.39
C GLN A 199 -8.54 31.18 -8.29
N GLU A 200 -8.77 29.87 -8.19
CA GLU A 200 -9.81 29.29 -7.32
C GLU A 200 -9.25 28.60 -6.07
N LYS A 201 -7.93 28.70 -5.81
CA LYS A 201 -7.22 27.99 -4.72
C LYS A 201 -7.49 26.47 -4.73
N VAL A 202 -7.49 25.87 -5.92
CA VAL A 202 -7.73 24.43 -6.08
C VAL A 202 -6.49 23.66 -5.64
N SER A 203 -6.69 22.70 -4.74
CA SER A 203 -5.63 21.82 -4.28
C SER A 203 -5.69 20.49 -5.03
N ILE A 204 -4.63 20.20 -5.79
CA ILE A 204 -4.43 18.91 -6.46
C ILE A 204 -3.40 18.13 -5.65
N ASN A 205 -3.83 17.03 -5.06
CA ASN A 205 -3.01 16.24 -4.16
C ASN A 205 -2.84 14.84 -4.70
N MET A 206 -1.61 14.34 -4.63
CA MET A 206 -1.36 12.91 -4.68
C MET A 206 -1.22 12.42 -3.24
N ARG A 207 -2.06 11.48 -2.85
CA ARG A 207 -2.03 10.88 -1.51
C ARG A 207 -1.69 9.43 -1.63
N LEU A 208 -0.83 8.94 -0.76
CA LEU A 208 -0.70 7.52 -0.49
C LEU A 208 -1.58 7.22 0.72
N PRO A 209 -2.78 6.63 0.56
CA PRO A 209 -3.63 6.33 1.70
C PRO A 209 -3.00 5.15 2.44
N VAL A 210 -2.29 5.46 3.51
CA VAL A 210 -1.70 4.43 4.37
C VAL A 210 -2.67 4.11 5.51
N ILE A 211 -3.12 2.86 5.56
CA ILE A 211 -3.84 2.29 6.70
C ILE A 211 -2.78 1.67 7.59
N HIS A 212 -2.57 2.29 8.74
CA HIS A 212 -1.87 1.69 9.85
C HIS A 212 -2.92 0.92 10.67
N PRO A 213 -2.95 -0.42 10.60
CA PRO A 213 -3.87 -1.15 11.42
C PRO A 213 -3.43 -1.14 12.87
N ASP A 214 -4.40 -1.11 13.78
CA ASP A 214 -4.14 -1.32 15.19
C ASP A 214 -3.93 -2.82 15.47
N GLN A 215 -4.60 -3.67 14.69
CA GLN A 215 -4.61 -5.12 14.80
C GLN A 215 -4.84 -5.73 13.41
N ALA A 216 -4.17 -6.85 13.14
CA ALA A 216 -4.44 -7.69 11.98
C ALA A 216 -4.41 -9.15 12.40
N VAL A 217 -5.27 -9.95 11.79
CA VAL A 217 -5.50 -11.35 12.15
C VAL A 217 -5.44 -12.18 10.87
N ALA A 218 -4.50 -13.11 10.81
CA ALA A 218 -4.49 -14.14 9.78
C ALA A 218 -5.62 -15.15 10.09
N ILE A 219 -6.38 -15.49 9.06
CA ILE A 219 -7.55 -16.36 9.11
C ILE A 219 -7.49 -17.21 7.85
N HIS A 220 -7.96 -18.46 7.90
CA HIS A 220 -7.86 -19.41 6.78
C HIS A 220 -9.23 -19.81 6.20
N ASP A 221 -10.31 -19.59 6.96
CA ASP A 221 -11.66 -19.99 6.61
C ASP A 221 -12.71 -18.93 7.04
N LEU A 222 -13.96 -19.17 6.65
CA LEU A 222 -15.08 -18.28 6.93
C LEU A 222 -15.38 -18.17 8.43
N GLU A 223 -15.24 -19.28 9.15
CA GLU A 223 -15.52 -19.33 10.58
C GLU A 223 -14.48 -18.54 11.37
N GLY A 224 -13.20 -18.70 11.05
CA GLY A 224 -12.10 -17.89 11.55
C GLY A 224 -12.27 -16.41 11.20
N ALA A 225 -12.71 -16.10 9.97
CA ALA A 225 -13.03 -14.72 9.58
C ALA A 225 -14.13 -14.11 10.46
N ARG A 226 -15.21 -14.86 10.65
CA ARG A 226 -16.36 -14.46 11.46
C ARG A 226 -15.93 -14.23 12.92
N ASN A 227 -15.23 -15.20 13.50
CA ASN A 227 -14.77 -15.14 14.88
C ASN A 227 -13.79 -13.97 15.11
N ALA A 228 -12.89 -13.71 14.15
CA ALA A 228 -12.03 -12.54 14.17
C ALA A 228 -12.88 -11.26 14.15
N ILE A 229 -13.78 -11.07 13.18
CA ILE A 229 -14.63 -9.88 13.11
C ILE A 229 -15.43 -9.66 14.41
N VAL A 230 -16.04 -10.72 14.95
CA VAL A 230 -16.81 -10.67 16.20
C VAL A 230 -15.92 -10.24 17.37
N THR A 231 -14.77 -10.87 17.55
CA THR A 231 -13.81 -10.53 18.62
C THR A 231 -13.40 -9.07 18.55
N LEU A 232 -13.13 -8.60 17.34
CA LEU A 232 -12.63 -7.27 17.05
C LEU A 232 -13.67 -6.17 17.25
N LEU A 233 -14.91 -6.41 16.81
CA LEU A 233 -16.04 -5.52 17.03
C LEU A 233 -16.51 -5.52 18.49
N THR A 234 -16.37 -6.66 19.19
CA THR A 234 -16.65 -6.74 20.63
C THR A 234 -15.66 -5.90 21.43
N ALA A 235 -14.37 -5.96 21.08
CA ALA A 235 -13.34 -5.16 21.73
C ALA A 235 -13.50 -3.65 21.50
N ASN A 236 -14.03 -3.24 20.33
CA ASN A 236 -14.43 -1.86 20.08
C ASN A 236 -15.41 -1.78 18.89
N ARG A 237 -16.66 -1.41 19.20
CA ARG A 237 -17.78 -1.39 18.25
C ARG A 237 -17.64 -0.36 17.12
N TYR A 238 -16.72 0.60 17.24
CA TYR A 238 -16.54 1.69 16.27
C TYR A 238 -15.28 1.56 15.40
N ARG A 239 -14.71 0.35 15.25
CA ARG A 239 -13.54 0.13 14.38
C ARG A 239 -13.92 0.24 12.90
N ASN A 240 -13.01 0.80 12.10
CA ASN A 240 -13.03 0.60 10.66
C ASN A 240 -12.38 -0.74 10.36
N LEU A 241 -12.99 -1.54 9.49
CA LEU A 241 -12.51 -2.86 9.14
C LEU A 241 -12.09 -2.88 7.67
N VAL A 242 -10.99 -3.56 7.39
CA VAL A 242 -10.48 -3.80 6.05
C VAL A 242 -10.35 -5.31 5.90
N THR A 243 -11.14 -5.91 5.02
CA THR A 243 -11.02 -7.34 4.69
C THR A 243 -10.15 -7.49 3.45
N ARG A 244 -9.11 -8.33 3.52
CA ARG A 244 -8.34 -8.76 2.35
C ARG A 244 -8.63 -10.23 2.10
N ILE A 245 -9.25 -10.51 0.97
CA ILE A 245 -9.61 -11.87 0.57
C ILE A 245 -8.72 -12.22 -0.62
N SER A 246 -8.01 -13.33 -0.52
CA SER A 246 -7.12 -13.81 -1.58
C SER A 246 -7.43 -15.28 -1.82
N ASP A 247 -7.78 -15.63 -3.05
CA ASP A 247 -7.98 -17.03 -3.47
C ASP A 247 -6.68 -17.68 -3.98
N GLY A 248 -5.54 -16.98 -3.84
CA GLY A 248 -4.23 -17.39 -4.35
C GLY A 248 -3.95 -16.95 -5.79
N GLU A 249 -4.92 -16.41 -6.51
CA GLU A 249 -4.76 -15.86 -7.87
C GLU A 249 -5.15 -14.37 -7.92
N THR A 250 -6.17 -13.98 -7.17
CA THR A 250 -6.70 -12.63 -7.07
C THR A 250 -6.75 -12.17 -5.62
N VAL A 251 -6.54 -10.88 -5.41
CA VAL A 251 -6.59 -10.25 -4.08
C VAL A 251 -7.60 -9.11 -4.11
N GLU A 252 -8.70 -9.26 -3.39
CA GLU A 252 -9.66 -8.18 -3.18
C GLU A 252 -9.48 -7.56 -1.80
N THR A 253 -9.38 -6.23 -1.75
CA THR A 253 -9.30 -5.48 -0.49
C THR A 253 -10.52 -4.57 -0.36
N ARG A 254 -11.33 -4.80 0.68
CA ARG A 254 -12.54 -4.03 0.93
C ARG A 254 -12.43 -3.27 2.24
N ARG A 255 -12.40 -1.94 2.15
CA ARG A 255 -12.57 -1.06 3.30
C ARG A 255 -14.05 -0.95 3.63
N GLN A 256 -14.39 -1.24 4.88
CA GLN A 256 -15.74 -1.15 5.39
C GLN A 256 -15.84 0.09 6.30
N PRO A 257 -16.85 0.94 6.11
CA PRO A 257 -17.00 2.16 6.90
C PRO A 257 -17.29 1.83 8.37
N MET A 258 -17.16 2.84 9.23
CA MET A 258 -17.50 2.74 10.65
C MET A 258 -18.94 2.26 10.83
N MET A 259 -19.11 1.07 11.41
CA MET A 259 -20.40 0.43 11.56
C MET A 259 -21.06 0.85 12.88
N ARG A 260 -22.38 1.14 12.86
CA ARG A 260 -23.17 1.51 14.04
C ARG A 260 -24.25 0.44 14.28
N GLY A 261 -24.22 -0.22 15.44
CA GLY A 261 -25.23 -1.21 15.87
C GLY A 261 -24.72 -2.10 17.00
N ASP A 262 -25.62 -2.87 17.63
CA ASP A 262 -25.36 -3.48 18.95
C ASP A 262 -24.84 -4.92 18.96
N ASP A 263 -24.98 -5.69 17.87
CA ASP A 263 -24.55 -7.10 17.82
C ASP A 263 -23.42 -7.36 16.80
N PRO A 264 -22.17 -7.55 17.27
CA PRO A 264 -21.02 -7.97 16.47
C PRO A 264 -21.25 -9.21 15.59
N ALA A 265 -22.04 -10.20 16.03
CA ALA A 265 -22.25 -11.45 15.31
C ALA A 265 -23.13 -11.24 14.07
N VAL A 266 -24.26 -10.56 14.23
CA VAL A 266 -25.14 -10.16 13.12
C VAL A 266 -24.38 -9.32 12.10
N TRP A 267 -23.48 -8.45 12.56
CA TRP A 267 -22.64 -7.65 11.68
C TRP A 267 -21.60 -8.47 10.94
N ALA A 268 -20.89 -9.37 11.61
CA ALA A 268 -19.94 -10.27 10.95
C ALA A 268 -20.63 -11.07 9.83
N ASP A 269 -21.83 -11.59 10.10
CA ASP A 269 -22.60 -12.35 9.11
C ASP A 269 -23.04 -11.49 7.91
N LYS A 270 -23.48 -10.25 8.15
CA LYS A 270 -23.84 -9.31 7.09
C LYS A 270 -22.64 -8.91 6.23
N LEU A 271 -21.49 -8.65 6.86
CA LEU A 271 -20.25 -8.30 6.17
C LEU A 271 -19.78 -9.45 5.28
N LEU A 272 -19.77 -10.67 5.82
CA LEU A 272 -19.37 -11.86 5.08
C LEU A 272 -20.39 -12.27 4.01
N SER A 273 -21.69 -11.98 4.20
CA SER A 273 -22.71 -12.27 3.18
C SER A 273 -22.54 -11.46 1.90
N GLN A 274 -22.00 -10.24 2.00
CA GLN A 274 -21.71 -9.38 0.85
C GLN A 274 -20.44 -9.81 0.09
N THR A 275 -19.78 -10.85 0.58
CA THR A 275 -18.56 -11.45 0.04
C THR A 275 -18.87 -12.82 -0.63
N ARG A 276 -20.11 -13.32 -0.51
CA ARG A 276 -20.49 -14.71 -0.83
C ARG A 276 -20.47 -15.10 -2.32
N VAL A 277 -20.20 -14.19 -3.25
CA VAL A 277 -20.15 -14.55 -4.68
C VAL A 277 -18.91 -15.41 -5.02
N TRP A 278 -17.89 -15.45 -4.16
CA TRP A 278 -16.59 -16.04 -4.52
C TRP A 278 -16.00 -17.06 -3.52
N MET A 279 -16.68 -17.33 -2.40
CA MET A 279 -16.12 -18.11 -1.28
C MET A 279 -16.24 -19.64 -1.48
N ARG A 280 -15.43 -20.19 -2.39
CA ARG A 280 -15.04 -21.60 -2.35
C ARG A 280 -13.58 -21.85 -1.96
N ARG A 281 -12.72 -20.82 -1.79
CA ARG A 281 -11.30 -21.00 -1.43
C ARG A 281 -10.79 -19.85 -0.54
N GLU A 282 -9.72 -20.17 0.21
CA GLU A 282 -9.14 -19.54 1.40
C GLU A 282 -9.34 -18.03 1.59
N ILE A 283 -9.52 -17.61 2.84
CA ILE A 283 -9.27 -16.22 3.27
C ILE A 283 -7.85 -16.21 3.83
N ARG A 284 -7.08 -15.11 3.72
CA ARG A 284 -5.68 -15.06 4.20
C ARG A 284 -5.37 -13.94 5.19
N SER A 285 -6.17 -12.86 5.28
CA SER A 285 -5.97 -11.82 6.32
C SER A 285 -7.17 -10.89 6.55
N LEU A 286 -7.36 -10.48 7.80
CA LEU A 286 -8.33 -9.47 8.22
C LEU A 286 -7.63 -8.33 8.96
N ILE A 287 -7.97 -7.08 8.66
CA ILE A 287 -7.20 -5.91 9.08
C ILE A 287 -8.12 -4.87 9.70
N LEU A 288 -7.69 -4.20 10.76
CA LEU A 288 -8.50 -3.21 11.48
C LEU A 288 -7.79 -1.89 11.68
N LYS A 289 -8.54 -0.79 11.65
CA LYS A 289 -8.08 0.53 12.09
C LYS A 289 -9.02 1.13 13.14
N ARG A 290 -8.49 1.81 14.17
CA ARG A 290 -9.28 2.75 14.99
C ARG A 290 -9.92 3.80 14.09
N ALA A 291 -11.20 4.12 14.34
CA ALA A 291 -11.73 5.39 13.89
C ALA A 291 -10.98 6.49 14.65
N ASN A 292 -10.26 7.36 13.93
CA ASN A 292 -9.90 8.65 14.50
C ASN A 292 -11.20 9.44 14.64
N LYS A 293 -11.44 9.98 15.84
CA LYS A 293 -12.42 11.05 16.05
C LYS A 293 -12.10 12.24 15.16
#